data_AF-A0A662QQY8-F1
#
_entry.id   AF-A0A662QQY8-F1
#
_cell.length_a   1.000
_cell.length_b   1.000
_cell.length_c   1.000
_cell.angle_alpha   90.00
_cell.angle_beta   90.00
_cell.angle_gamma   90.00
#
_symmetry.space_group_name_H-M   'P 1'
#
loop_
_entity.id
_entity.type
_entity.pdbx_description
1 polymer ?
#
loop_
_entity_poly.entity_id
_entity_poly.type
_entity_poly.pdbx_seq_one_letter_code
_entity_poly.pdbx_strand_id
1 'polypeptide(L)'
;MDFNQMMANMQNLGFYDFVLPWLLFLCIIYVIMLTAPFLQDREVDKKRVSILISAIISFFIINYPVNGSSFGVFLTGLFGNTGIYIAAGLVLIILLGLFGINVGDLGEKKYIGWTILLAVIILFLYGGVTPVAISSGMMSVIFIILLMLAAMYFISS
;
A
#
# COMPACT_ATOMS: atom_id res chain seq x y z
N MET A 1 -29.95 -4.22 -1.38
CA MET A 1 -28.68 -4.27 -0.62
C MET A 1 -27.80 -3.19 -1.22
N ASP A 2 -27.33 -2.25 -0.41
CA ASP A 2 -26.54 -1.12 -0.91
C ASP A 2 -25.13 -1.60 -1.33
N PHE A 3 -24.57 -0.99 -2.38
CA PHE A 3 -23.26 -1.39 -2.94
C PHE A 3 -22.15 -1.25 -1.90
N ASN A 4 -22.20 -0.18 -1.09
CA ASN A 4 -21.25 0.05 0.00
C ASN A 4 -21.32 -1.07 1.06
N GLN A 5 -22.52 -1.59 1.32
CA GLN A 5 -22.72 -2.66 2.29
C GLN A 5 -22.25 -4.01 1.74
N MET A 6 -22.40 -4.26 0.44
CA MET A 6 -21.81 -5.42 -0.23
C MET A 6 -20.28 -5.39 -0.15
N MET A 7 -19.68 -4.23 -0.43
CA MET A 7 -18.23 -4.01 -0.36
C MET A 7 -17.69 -4.26 1.05
N ALA A 8 -18.34 -3.69 2.07
CA ALA A 8 -17.98 -3.89 3.47
C ALA A 8 -18.08 -5.38 3.87
N ASN A 9 -19.12 -6.08 3.42
CA ASN A 9 -19.26 -7.52 3.68
C ASN A 9 -18.16 -8.35 3.01
N MET A 10 -17.78 -8.03 1.77
CA MET A 10 -16.67 -8.70 1.09
C MET A 10 -15.33 -8.48 1.82
N GLN A 11 -15.09 -7.27 2.31
CA GLN A 11 -13.92 -6.98 3.13
C GLN A 11 -13.93 -7.77 4.45
N ASN A 12 -15.06 -7.80 5.16
CA ASN A 12 -15.18 -8.56 6.42
C ASN A 12 -15.03 -10.08 6.25
N LEU A 13 -15.33 -10.60 5.06
CA LEU A 13 -15.10 -12.01 4.70
C LEU A 13 -13.65 -12.30 4.31
N GLY A 14 -12.74 -11.32 4.35
CA GLY A 14 -11.34 -11.49 3.96
C GLY A 14 -11.16 -11.69 2.45
N PHE A 15 -12.13 -11.27 1.63
CA PHE A 15 -12.06 -11.44 0.18
C PHE A 15 -10.80 -10.79 -0.41
N TYR A 16 -10.48 -9.56 0.01
CA TYR A 16 -9.29 -8.85 -0.47
C TYR A 16 -7.99 -9.44 0.08
N ASP A 17 -8.02 -9.94 1.32
CA ASP A 17 -6.89 -10.60 1.98
C ASP A 17 -6.48 -11.89 1.27
N PHE A 18 -7.44 -12.49 0.57
CA PHE A 18 -7.23 -13.67 -0.26
C PHE A 18 -6.91 -13.31 -1.72
N VAL A 19 -7.76 -12.51 -2.38
CA VAL A 19 -7.71 -12.30 -3.83
C VAL A 19 -6.50 -11.49 -4.27
N LEU A 20 -6.11 -10.44 -3.54
CA LEU A 20 -5.00 -9.57 -3.96
C LEU A 20 -3.66 -10.32 -3.95
N PRO A 21 -3.27 -11.02 -2.86
CA PRO A 21 -2.08 -11.84 -2.90
C PRO A 21 -2.18 -12.96 -3.93
N TRP A 22 -3.39 -13.49 -4.18
CA TRP A 22 -3.62 -14.60 -5.12
C TRP A 22 -3.33 -14.22 -6.55
N LEU A 23 -3.81 -13.06 -6.97
CA LEU A 23 -3.47 -12.51 -8.26
C LEU A 23 -1.96 -12.24 -8.39
N LEU A 24 -1.31 -11.75 -7.33
CA LEU A 24 0.13 -11.50 -7.33
C LEU A 24 0.93 -12.79 -7.57
N PHE A 25 0.68 -13.84 -6.78
CA PHE A 25 1.38 -15.11 -6.97
C PHE A 25 1.02 -15.81 -8.27
N LEU A 26 -0.24 -15.69 -8.71
CA LEU A 26 -0.67 -16.23 -10.00
C LEU A 26 0.17 -15.62 -11.11
N CYS A 27 0.29 -14.29 -11.14
CA CYS A 27 1.12 -13.59 -12.11
C CYS A 27 2.59 -14.04 -12.04
N ILE A 28 3.18 -14.09 -10.85
CA ILE A 28 4.59 -14.47 -10.67
C ILE A 28 4.84 -15.90 -11.18
N ILE A 29 4.04 -16.86 -10.72
CA ILE A 29 4.22 -18.27 -11.07
C ILE A 29 3.90 -18.49 -12.54
N TYR A 30 2.87 -17.84 -13.07
CA TYR A 30 2.53 -17.92 -14.49
C TYR A 30 3.69 -17.44 -15.37
N VAL A 31 4.31 -16.30 -15.04
CA VAL A 31 5.47 -15.79 -15.77
C VAL A 31 6.65 -16.76 -15.69
N ILE A 32 6.95 -17.28 -14.50
CA ILE A 32 8.01 -18.29 -14.31
C ILE A 32 7.75 -19.50 -15.20
N MET A 33 6.53 -20.04 -15.21
CA MET A 33 6.16 -21.21 -16.03
C MET A 33 6.23 -20.93 -17.53
N LEU A 34 5.96 -19.70 -17.98
CA LEU A 34 6.13 -19.33 -19.39
C LEU A 34 7.61 -19.29 -19.79
N THR A 35 8.47 -18.78 -18.90
CA THR A 35 9.93 -18.62 -19.14
C THR A 35 10.74 -19.90 -18.92
N ALA A 36 10.20 -20.88 -18.19
CA ALA A 36 10.88 -22.13 -17.88
C ALA A 36 11.24 -22.94 -19.15
N PRO A 37 12.53 -23.28 -19.38
CA PRO A 37 12.98 -23.96 -20.58
C PRO A 37 12.49 -25.41 -20.70
N PHE A 38 12.28 -26.09 -19.56
CA PHE A 38 11.81 -27.48 -19.51
C PHE A 38 10.33 -27.68 -19.88
N LEU A 39 9.57 -26.59 -20.08
CA LEU A 39 8.17 -26.60 -20.51
C LEU A 39 7.99 -26.17 -21.98
N GLN A 40 9.08 -26.07 -22.76
CA GLN A 40 9.05 -25.50 -24.12
C GLN A 40 8.71 -26.50 -25.23
N ASP A 41 8.73 -27.82 -24.98
CA ASP A 41 8.67 -28.83 -26.05
C ASP A 41 7.26 -29.19 -26.57
N ARG A 42 6.16 -28.62 -26.04
CA ARG A 42 4.79 -28.90 -26.54
C ARG A 42 3.98 -27.61 -26.72
N GLU A 43 3.80 -27.18 -27.96
CA GLU A 43 3.28 -25.86 -28.31
C GLU A 43 1.78 -25.63 -27.99
N VAL A 44 0.94 -26.67 -27.94
CA VAL A 44 -0.52 -26.44 -28.05
C VAL A 44 -1.27 -26.27 -26.71
N ASP A 45 -0.70 -26.69 -25.58
CA ASP A 45 -1.38 -26.57 -24.27
C ASP A 45 -0.61 -25.75 -23.21
N LYS A 46 0.56 -25.19 -23.55
CA LYS A 46 1.45 -24.52 -22.60
C LYS A 46 0.75 -23.39 -21.83
N LYS A 47 0.11 -22.45 -22.52
CA LYS A 47 -0.51 -21.28 -21.85
C LYS A 47 -1.68 -21.66 -20.94
N ARG A 48 -2.51 -22.62 -21.37
CA ARG A 48 -3.69 -23.08 -20.62
C ARG A 48 -3.30 -23.92 -19.40
N VAL A 49 -2.33 -24.81 -19.58
CA VAL A 49 -1.81 -25.65 -18.49
C VAL A 49 -1.02 -24.80 -17.50
N SER A 50 -0.19 -23.86 -17.96
CA SER A 50 0.55 -22.96 -17.08
C SER A 50 -0.37 -22.04 -16.27
N ILE A 51 -1.46 -21.51 -16.84
CA ILE A 51 -2.39 -20.67 -16.06
C ILE A 51 -3.15 -21.49 -15.02
N LEU A 52 -3.57 -22.71 -15.34
CA LEU A 52 -4.24 -23.60 -14.39
C LEU A 52 -3.31 -24.01 -13.24
N ILE A 53 -2.09 -24.44 -13.57
CA ILE A 53 -1.10 -24.85 -12.56
C ILE A 53 -0.71 -23.67 -11.68
N SER A 54 -0.43 -22.50 -12.26
CA SER A 54 -0.11 -21.29 -11.48
C SER A 54 -1.26 -20.86 -10.59
N ALA A 55 -2.51 -20.92 -11.05
CA ALA A 55 -3.69 -20.62 -10.23
C ALA A 55 -3.82 -21.56 -9.02
N ILE A 56 -3.61 -22.86 -9.23
CA ILE A 56 -3.65 -23.88 -8.17
C ILE A 56 -2.53 -23.66 -7.16
N ILE A 57 -1.28 -23.48 -7.62
CA ILE A 57 -0.14 -23.27 -6.73
C ILE A 57 -0.32 -21.98 -5.92
N SER A 58 -0.77 -20.90 -6.56
CA SER A 58 -1.02 -19.62 -5.88
C SER A 58 -2.11 -19.74 -4.82
N PHE A 59 -3.13 -20.55 -5.07
CA PHE A 59 -4.18 -20.85 -4.09
C PHE A 59 -3.62 -21.53 -2.84
N PHE A 60 -2.74 -22.51 -3.01
CA PHE A 60 -2.09 -23.21 -1.91
C PHE A 60 -1.12 -22.32 -1.13
N ILE A 61 -0.33 -21.49 -1.81
CA ILE A 61 0.62 -20.57 -1.18
C ILE A 61 -0.08 -19.63 -0.19
N ILE A 62 -1.26 -19.12 -0.56
CA ILE A 62 -1.94 -18.10 0.23
C ILE A 62 -2.71 -18.67 1.41
N ASN A 63 -3.29 -19.86 1.20
CA ASN A 63 -3.94 -20.58 2.28
C ASN A 63 -2.94 -21.30 3.18
N TYR A 64 -1.65 -21.33 2.82
CA TYR A 64 -0.63 -21.90 3.68
C TYR A 64 -0.54 -21.08 4.99
N PRO A 65 -0.70 -21.73 6.15
CA PRO A 65 -0.65 -21.03 7.42
C PRO A 65 0.79 -20.65 7.78
N VAL A 66 1.01 -19.38 8.07
CA VAL A 66 2.26 -18.84 8.60
C VAL A 66 1.95 -18.25 9.97
N ASN A 67 2.57 -18.78 11.03
CA ASN A 67 2.37 -18.33 12.42
C ASN A 67 0.89 -18.29 12.86
N GLY A 68 0.10 -19.29 12.46
CA GLY A 68 -1.32 -19.42 12.85
C GLY A 68 -2.30 -18.52 12.09
N SER A 69 -1.84 -17.73 11.12
CA SER A 69 -2.68 -16.95 10.21
C SER A 69 -2.43 -17.37 8.75
N SER A 70 -3.37 -17.11 7.84
CA SER A 70 -3.11 -17.35 6.42
C SER A 70 -2.02 -16.42 5.90
N PHE A 71 -1.19 -16.91 4.99
CA PHE A 71 -0.14 -16.09 4.37
C PHE A 71 -0.71 -14.88 3.61
N GLY A 72 -1.94 -14.99 3.09
CA GLY A 72 -2.66 -13.87 2.48
C GLY A 72 -2.89 -12.69 3.43
N VAL A 73 -3.31 -12.96 4.67
CA VAL A 73 -3.51 -11.93 5.70
C VAL A 73 -2.19 -11.28 6.09
N PHE A 74 -1.11 -12.07 6.18
CA PHE A 74 0.22 -11.53 6.45
C PHE A 74 0.67 -10.55 5.34
N LEU A 75 0.50 -10.94 4.09
CA LEU A 75 0.91 -10.12 2.95
C LEU A 75 0.07 -8.86 2.79
N THR A 76 -1.24 -8.96 2.97
CA THR A 76 -2.11 -7.77 2.91
C THR A 76 -1.83 -6.79 4.05
N GLY A 77 -1.53 -7.28 5.25
CA GLY A 77 -1.00 -6.43 6.32
C GLY A 77 0.33 -5.75 5.95
N LEU A 78 1.28 -6.51 5.39
CA LEU A 78 2.59 -5.99 5.00
C LEU A 78 2.50 -4.96 3.86
N PHE A 79 1.81 -5.29 2.77
CA PHE A 79 1.62 -4.39 1.63
C PHE A 79 0.72 -3.20 1.97
N GLY A 80 -0.29 -3.39 2.82
CA GLY A 80 -1.12 -2.30 3.34
C GLY A 80 -0.28 -1.30 4.13
N ASN A 81 0.50 -1.78 5.11
CA ASN A 81 1.39 -0.92 5.90
C ASN A 81 2.44 -0.23 5.02
N THR A 82 3.10 -0.99 4.14
CA THR A 82 4.12 -0.44 3.23
C THR A 82 3.51 0.59 2.27
N GLY A 83 2.31 0.32 1.74
CA GLY A 83 1.57 1.22 0.87
C GLY A 83 1.20 2.52 1.56
N ILE A 84 0.79 2.47 2.83
CA ILE A 84 0.55 3.66 3.65
C ILE A 84 1.83 4.49 3.78
N TYR A 85 2.98 3.88 4.06
CA TYR A 85 4.25 4.62 4.16
C TYR A 85 4.69 5.24 2.83
N ILE A 86 4.54 4.51 1.71
CA ILE A 86 4.84 5.05 0.38
C ILE A 86 3.90 6.21 0.05
N ALA A 87 2.60 6.07 0.30
CA ALA A 87 1.61 7.12 0.07
C ALA A 87 1.91 8.35 0.94
N ALA A 88 2.24 8.17 2.22
CA ALA A 88 2.65 9.25 3.11
C ALA A 88 3.91 9.96 2.58
N GLY A 89 4.91 9.22 2.11
CA GLY A 89 6.10 9.78 1.47
C GLY A 89 5.78 10.59 0.22
N LEU A 90 4.90 10.08 -0.64
CA LEU A 90 4.45 10.79 -1.84
C LEU A 90 3.69 12.08 -1.52
N VAL A 91 2.81 12.04 -0.52
CA VAL A 91 2.09 13.26 -0.04
C VAL A 91 3.09 14.31 0.42
N LEU A 92 4.15 13.92 1.14
CA LEU A 92 5.19 14.86 1.57
C LEU A 92 5.97 15.44 0.39
N ILE A 93 6.32 14.64 -0.61
CA ILE A 93 6.99 15.11 -1.82
C ILE A 93 6.10 16.11 -2.58
N ILE A 94 4.79 15.84 -2.67
CA ILE A 94 3.82 16.75 -3.32
C ILE A 94 3.74 18.06 -2.54
N LEU A 95 3.65 18.02 -1.21
CA LEU A 95 3.64 19.22 -0.38
C LEU A 95 4.93 20.03 -0.57
N LEU A 96 6.09 19.38 -0.64
CA LEU A 96 7.36 20.05 -0.91
C LEU A 96 7.39 20.74 -2.28
N GLY A 97 6.88 20.06 -3.31
CA GLY A 97 6.72 20.64 -4.64
C GLY A 97 5.83 21.87 -4.64
N LEU A 98 4.75 21.89 -3.85
CA LEU A 98 3.86 23.05 -3.72
C LEU A 98 4.56 24.27 -3.10
N PHE A 99 5.50 24.07 -2.17
CA PHE A 99 6.30 25.16 -1.61
C PHE A 99 7.50 25.55 -2.49
N GLY A 100 7.62 25.00 -3.70
CA GLY A 100 8.73 25.27 -4.62
C GLY A 100 10.07 24.71 -4.14
N ILE A 101 10.04 23.69 -3.27
CA ILE A 101 11.23 23.08 -2.68
C ILE A 101 11.59 21.85 -3.50
N ASN A 102 12.77 21.88 -4.12
CA ASN A 102 13.30 20.70 -4.78
C ASN A 102 14.01 19.80 -3.78
N VAL A 103 14.16 18.51 -4.13
CA VAL A 103 14.85 17.52 -3.28
C VAL A 103 16.29 17.95 -2.95
N GLY A 104 16.93 18.76 -3.82
CA GLY A 104 18.25 19.33 -3.57
C GLY A 104 18.30 20.41 -2.47
N ASP A 105 17.19 21.09 -2.20
CA ASP A 105 17.12 22.21 -1.25
C ASP A 105 16.94 21.74 0.22
N LEU A 106 16.64 20.44 0.40
CA LEU A 106 16.37 19.81 1.70
C LEU A 106 17.57 19.84 2.65
N GLY A 107 18.79 20.03 2.13
CA GLY A 107 20.01 20.15 2.93
C GLY A 107 20.29 21.55 3.48
N GLU A 108 19.74 22.61 2.88
CA GLU A 108 20.16 23.99 3.15
C GLU A 108 19.19 24.79 4.03
N LYS A 109 17.89 24.49 3.98
CA LYS A 109 16.86 25.27 4.70
C LYS A 109 16.37 24.56 5.97
N LYS A 110 17.02 24.88 7.11
CA LYS A 110 16.78 24.30 8.45
C LYS A 110 15.30 24.32 8.88
N TYR A 111 14.56 25.40 8.61
CA TYR A 111 13.14 25.53 9.01
C TYR A 111 12.20 24.63 8.21
N ILE A 112 12.47 24.47 6.90
CA ILE A 112 11.71 23.58 6.02
C ILE A 112 11.87 22.12 6.45
N GLY A 113 13.10 21.72 6.81
CA GLY A 113 13.38 20.41 7.38
C GLY A 113 12.56 20.09 8.63
N TRP A 114 12.36 21.07 9.53
CA TRP A 114 11.52 20.90 10.72
C TRP A 114 10.04 20.73 10.41
N THR A 115 9.50 21.48 9.45
CA THR A 115 8.09 21.35 9.01
C THR A 115 7.82 19.99 8.37
N ILE A 116 8.75 19.49 7.56
CA ILE A 116 8.66 18.15 6.95
C ILE A 116 8.76 17.07 8.02
N LEU A 117 9.71 17.20 8.94
CA LEU A 117 9.89 16.26 10.04
C LEU A 117 8.65 16.22 10.95
N LEU A 118 7.99 17.36 11.17
CA LEU A 118 6.73 17.44 11.90
C LEU A 118 5.56 16.80 11.12
N ALA A 119 5.47 17.02 9.81
CA ALA A 119 4.47 16.37 8.95
C ALA A 119 4.67 14.85 8.86
N VAL A 120 5.93 14.38 8.77
CA VAL A 120 6.31 12.97 8.87
C VAL A 120 5.89 12.40 10.22
N ILE A 121 6.19 13.08 11.33
CA ILE A 121 5.80 12.64 12.68
C ILE A 121 4.29 12.52 12.80
N ILE A 122 3.50 13.48 12.30
CA ILE A 122 2.04 13.42 12.34
C ILE A 122 1.51 12.25 11.50
N LEU A 123 2.05 12.04 10.29
CA LEU A 123 1.68 10.89 9.44
C LEU A 123 2.07 9.55 10.10
N PHE A 124 3.22 9.50 10.79
CA PHE A 124 3.69 8.31 11.51
C PHE A 124 2.85 8.02 12.76
N LEU A 125 2.39 9.06 13.46
CA LEU A 125 1.43 8.94 14.56
C LEU A 125 0.06 8.47 14.06
N TYR A 126 -0.32 8.77 12.82
CA TYR A 126 -1.57 8.32 12.20
C TYR A 126 -1.48 6.89 11.65
N GLY A 127 -0.30 6.48 11.19
CA GLY A 127 -0.01 5.17 10.61
C GLY A 127 0.16 4.01 11.59
N GLY A 128 -0.04 4.22 12.89
CA GLY A 128 -0.23 3.13 13.86
C GLY A 128 1.01 2.50 14.50
N VAL A 129 2.18 3.16 14.47
CA VAL A 129 3.41 2.62 15.10
C VAL A 129 3.54 2.97 16.59
N THR A 130 2.67 3.85 17.13
CA THR A 130 2.72 4.23 18.55
C THR A 130 1.38 4.01 19.26
N PRO A 131 1.39 3.59 20.55
CA PRO A 131 0.19 3.46 21.36
C PRO A 131 -0.29 4.81 21.90
N VAL A 132 -0.03 5.91 21.19
CA VAL A 132 -0.58 7.21 21.54
C VAL A 132 -1.98 7.25 20.94
N ALA A 133 -2.99 6.94 21.78
CA ALA A 133 -4.40 7.01 21.42
C ALA A 133 -4.84 8.47 21.27
N ILE A 134 -4.39 9.14 20.20
CA ILE A 134 -5.01 10.37 19.74
C ILE A 134 -6.29 9.95 19.01
N SER A 135 -7.44 10.53 19.37
CA SER A 135 -8.68 10.22 18.68
C SER A 135 -8.53 10.51 17.19
N SER A 136 -8.96 9.58 16.34
CA SER A 136 -8.85 9.68 14.87
C SER A 136 -9.49 10.96 14.33
N GLY A 137 -10.52 11.47 15.02
CA GLY A 137 -11.16 12.75 14.71
C GLY A 137 -10.26 13.97 14.96
N MET A 138 -9.53 14.02 16.08
CA MET A 138 -8.67 15.18 16.41
C MET A 138 -7.48 15.28 15.45
N MET A 139 -6.90 14.14 15.05
CA MET A 139 -5.82 14.09 14.07
C MET A 139 -6.26 14.51 12.67
N SER A 140 -7.45 14.07 12.22
CA SER A 140 -8.00 14.48 10.94
C SER A 140 -8.23 16.00 10.89
N VAL A 141 -8.72 16.59 11.99
CA VAL A 141 -8.89 18.04 12.13
C VAL A 141 -7.55 18.77 12.07
N ILE A 142 -6.52 18.29 12.78
CA ILE A 142 -5.17 18.89 12.75
C ILE A 142 -4.56 18.82 11.34
N PHE A 143 -4.71 17.70 10.64
CA PHE A 143 -4.23 17.54 9.26
C PHE A 143 -4.93 18.51 8.30
N ILE A 144 -6.25 18.63 8.39
CA ILE A 144 -7.02 19.58 7.57
C ILE A 144 -6.59 21.02 7.85
N ILE A 145 -6.40 21.39 9.13
CA ILE A 145 -5.92 22.72 9.50
C ILE A 145 -4.53 22.99 8.91
N LEU A 146 -3.60 22.04 8.98
CA LEU A 146 -2.27 22.18 8.39
C LEU A 146 -2.32 22.33 6.87
N LEU A 147 -3.19 21.55 6.20
CA LEU A 147 -3.40 21.64 4.76
C LEU A 147 -4.00 23.00 4.36
N MET A 148 -4.95 23.51 5.14
CA MET A 148 -5.53 24.85 4.95
C MET A 148 -4.49 25.95 5.13
N LEU A 149 -3.66 25.88 6.17
CA LEU A 149 -2.57 26.85 6.41
C LEU A 149 -1.53 26.82 5.29
N ALA A 150 -1.16 25.62 4.81
CA ALA A 150 -0.26 25.45 3.67
C ALA A 150 -0.86 26.05 2.39
N ALA A 151 -2.15 25.80 2.12
CA ALA A 151 -2.85 26.36 0.97
C ALA A 151 -2.99 27.89 1.06
N MET A 152 -3.30 28.43 2.23
CA MET A 152 -3.36 29.88 2.46
C MET A 152 -2.00 30.55 2.26
N TYR A 153 -0.93 29.93 2.76
CA TYR A 153 0.42 30.43 2.54
C TYR A 153 0.76 30.46 1.04
N PHE A 154 0.48 29.37 0.32
CA PHE A 154 0.72 29.26 -1.12
C PHE A 154 -0.03 30.32 -1.94
N ILE A 155 -1.28 30.63 -1.56
CA ILE A 155 -2.07 31.68 -2.24
C ILE A 155 -1.53 33.08 -1.92
N SER A 156 -0.93 33.27 -0.74
CA SER A 156 -0.38 34.56 -0.29
C SER A 156 1.04 34.87 -0.80
N SER A 157 1.76 33.85 -1.29
CA SER A 157 3.11 33.93 -1.87
C SER A 157 3.07 34.06 -3.39
#